data_AF-A0A1Q8SUX3-F1
#
_entry.id   AF-A0A1Q8SUX3-F1
#
_cell.length_a   1.000
_cell.length_b   1.000
_cell.length_c   1.000
_cell.angle_alpha   90.00
_cell.angle_beta   90.00
_cell.angle_gamma   90.00
#
_symmetry.space_group_name_H-M   'P 1'
#
loop_
_entity.id
_entity.type
_entity.pdbx_description
1 polymer ?
#
loop_
_entity_poly.entity_id
_entity_poly.type
_entity_poly.pdbx_seq_one_letter_code
_entity_poly.pdbx_strand_id
1 'polypeptide(L)'
;MKRHGSSQAQRAAMLGANPRFQLYLDARKRHRHGLTLEQLPDGTHNAEDAADFIRQACGVESRADIDRDIHAESILRRIVADYSAWERRQARGQ
;
A
#
# COMPACT_ATOMS: atom_id res chain seq x y z
N MET A 1 -0.67 -30.48 -8.50
CA MET A 1 -1.22 -29.46 -7.58
C MET A 1 -0.31 -28.23 -7.63
N LYS A 2 -0.73 -27.18 -8.33
CA LYS A 2 0.02 -25.93 -8.60
C LYS A 2 -0.92 -24.83 -8.07
N ARG A 3 -0.61 -23.91 -7.16
CA ARG A 3 0.65 -23.23 -6.78
C ARG A 3 0.52 -22.77 -5.32
N HIS A 4 1.56 -22.94 -4.50
CA HIS A 4 1.74 -22.08 -3.31
C HIS A 4 2.12 -20.67 -3.81
N GLY A 5 1.15 -19.96 -4.39
CA GLY A 5 1.24 -18.52 -4.58
C GLY A 5 0.78 -17.89 -3.28
N SER A 6 1.64 -17.13 -2.62
CA SER A 6 1.32 -16.43 -1.37
C SER A 6 -0.03 -15.72 -1.49
N SER A 7 -0.97 -16.01 -0.60
CA SER A 7 -2.33 -15.43 -0.61
C SER A 7 -2.27 -13.91 -0.68
N GLN A 8 -3.29 -13.28 -1.29
CA GLN A 8 -3.32 -11.82 -1.40
C GLN A 8 -3.27 -11.14 -0.03
N ALA A 9 -3.88 -11.77 0.97
CA ALA A 9 -3.80 -11.41 2.38
C ALA A 9 -2.34 -11.30 2.89
N GLN A 10 -1.50 -12.28 2.55
CA GLN A 10 -0.09 -12.30 2.94
C GLN A 10 0.69 -11.21 2.21
N ARG A 11 0.42 -11.00 0.91
CA ARG A 11 1.04 -9.93 0.14
C ARG A 11 0.68 -8.56 0.70
N ALA A 12 -0.58 -8.34 1.07
CA ALA A 12 -1.03 -7.12 1.73
C ALA A 12 -0.31 -6.90 3.07
N ALA A 13 -0.15 -7.95 3.88
CA ALA A 13 0.59 -7.86 5.14
C ALA A 13 2.07 -7.51 4.93
N MET A 14 2.74 -8.17 3.98
CA MET A 14 4.14 -7.88 3.64
C MET A 14 4.32 -6.46 3.07
N LEU A 15 3.35 -6.00 2.27
CA LEU A 15 3.37 -4.64 1.73
C LEU A 15 3.20 -3.59 2.83
N GLY A 16 2.25 -3.79 3.76
CA GLY A 16 2.06 -2.87 4.89
C GLY A 16 3.26 -2.79 5.83
N ALA A 17 3.96 -3.91 6.03
CA ALA A 17 5.20 -3.95 6.82
C ALA A 17 6.41 -3.31 6.11
N ASN A 18 6.31 -2.97 4.82
CA ASN A 18 7.42 -2.40 4.06
C ASN A 18 7.57 -0.89 4.36
N PRO A 19 8.72 -0.43 4.88
CA PRO A 19 8.95 1.00 5.16
C PRO A 19 8.86 1.86 3.89
N ARG A 20 9.19 1.33 2.72
CA ARG A 20 9.05 2.09 1.45
C ARG A 20 7.60 2.33 1.08
N PHE A 21 6.71 1.42 1.46
CA PHE A 21 5.28 1.60 1.24
C PHE A 21 4.70 2.66 2.17
N GLN A 22 5.20 2.76 3.41
CA GLN A 22 4.85 3.83 4.35
C GLN A 22 5.22 5.22 3.77
N LEU A 23 6.43 5.36 3.20
CA LEU A 23 6.85 6.58 2.50
C LEU A 23 5.95 6.95 1.31
N TYR A 24 5.47 5.95 0.57
CA TYR A 24 4.51 6.17 -0.50
C TYR A 24 3.18 6.74 0.02
N LEU A 25 2.69 6.26 1.17
CA LEU A 25 1.48 6.80 1.79
C LEU A 25 1.67 8.25 2.23
N ASP A 26 2.83 8.58 2.81
CA ASP A 26 3.19 9.96 3.12
C ASP A 26 3.16 10.84 1.86
N ALA A 27 3.87 10.43 0.80
CA ALA A 27 3.92 11.16 -0.46
C ALA A 27 2.52 11.33 -1.10
N ARG A 28 1.68 10.29 -1.03
CA ARG A 28 0.31 10.32 -1.54
C ARG A 28 -0.56 11.28 -0.72
N LYS A 29 -0.44 11.27 0.61
CA LYS A 29 -1.18 12.16 1.50
C LYS A 29 -0.75 13.61 1.29
N ARG A 30 0.55 13.87 1.13
CA ARG A 30 1.07 15.20 0.71
C ARG A 30 0.42 15.66 -0.58
N HIS A 31 0.48 14.84 -1.63
CA HIS A 31 -0.08 15.22 -2.92
C HIS A 31 -1.60 15.43 -2.86
N ARG A 32 -2.34 14.63 -2.08
CA ARG A 32 -3.79 14.76 -1.94
C ARG A 32 -4.20 16.03 -1.19
N HIS A 33 -3.44 16.41 -0.17
CA HIS A 33 -3.75 17.55 0.69
C HIS A 33 -2.95 18.83 0.32
N GLY A 34 -2.08 18.77 -0.68
CA GLY A 34 -1.19 19.87 -1.05
C GLY A 34 -0.17 20.24 0.03
N LEU A 35 0.24 19.27 0.87
CA LEU A 35 1.15 19.52 2.00
C LEU A 35 2.61 19.47 1.56
N THR A 36 3.44 20.29 2.21
CA THR A 36 4.90 20.26 2.04
C THR A 36 5.56 19.20 2.92
N LEU A 37 6.84 18.90 2.68
CA LEU A 37 7.65 17.98 3.50
C LEU A 37 7.73 18.41 4.97
N GLU A 38 7.69 19.72 5.23
CA GLU A 38 7.70 20.28 6.58
C GLU A 38 6.39 20.02 7.33
N GLN A 39 5.26 19.98 6.61
CA GLN A 39 3.94 19.73 7.20
C GLN A 39 3.63 18.25 7.37
N LEU A 40 4.16 17.39 6.49
CA LEU A 40 4.07 15.94 6.62
C LEU A 40 5.43 15.30 6.33
N PRO A 41 6.30 15.13 7.33
CA PRO A 41 7.59 14.49 7.14
C PRO A 41 7.44 13.03 6.71
N ASP A 42 8.48 12.53 6.04
CA ASP A 42 8.60 11.11 5.67
C ASP A 42 8.69 10.24 6.93
N GLY A 43 7.91 9.16 6.97
CA GLY A 43 7.83 8.27 8.13
C GLY A 43 6.75 8.65 9.14
N THR A 44 5.74 9.43 8.72
CA THR A 44 4.57 9.70 9.57
C THR A 44 3.65 8.48 9.67
N HIS A 45 3.58 7.67 8.61
CA HIS A 45 2.78 6.44 8.61
C HIS A 45 3.61 5.22 9.08
N ASN A 46 3.00 4.40 9.94
CA ASN A 46 3.57 3.14 10.43
C ASN A 46 2.99 1.94 9.68
N ALA A 47 3.51 0.74 9.98
CA ALA A 47 3.02 -0.51 9.37
C ALA A 47 1.52 -0.76 9.65
N GLU A 48 1.02 -0.34 10.81
CA GLU A 48 -0.39 -0.46 11.17
C GLU A 48 -1.27 0.43 10.29
N ASP A 49 -0.88 1.68 10.10
CA ASP A 49 -1.59 2.63 9.24
C ASP A 49 -1.57 2.15 7.79
N ALA A 50 -0.42 1.65 7.32
CA ALA A 50 -0.33 1.10 5.97
C ALA A 50 -1.26 -0.10 5.75
N ALA A 51 -1.38 -0.96 6.75
CA ALA A 51 -2.31 -2.07 6.67
C ALA A 51 -3.77 -1.63 6.78
N ASP A 52 -4.05 -0.61 7.58
CA ASP A 52 -5.38 -0.01 7.69
C ASP A 52 -5.83 0.63 6.39
N PHE A 53 -4.93 1.38 5.76
CA PHE A 53 -5.11 1.95 4.44
C PHE A 53 -5.47 0.87 3.40
N ILE A 54 -4.76 -0.26 3.38
CA ILE A 54 -5.05 -1.36 2.44
C ILE A 54 -6.45 -1.94 2.70
N ARG A 55 -6.81 -2.16 3.98
CA ARG A 55 -8.14 -2.66 4.36
C ARG A 55 -9.25 -1.72 3.92
N GLN A 56 -9.14 -0.44 4.29
CA GLN A 56 -10.11 0.59 3.92
C GLN A 56 -10.22 0.74 2.40
N ALA A 57 -9.10 0.76 1.68
CA ALA A 57 -9.10 0.91 0.23
C ALA A 57 -9.74 -0.29 -0.47
N CYS A 58 -9.49 -1.51 0.02
CA CYS A 58 -10.09 -2.73 -0.50
C CYS A 58 -11.54 -2.93 -0.04
N GLY A 59 -12.05 -2.14 0.92
CA GLY A 59 -13.41 -2.27 1.45
C GLY A 59 -13.62 -3.50 2.33
N VAL A 60 -12.57 -4.00 2.97
CA VAL A 60 -12.61 -5.23 3.79
C VAL A 60 -12.24 -4.94 5.24
N GLU A 61 -12.86 -5.67 6.17
CA GLU A 61 -12.53 -5.57 7.60
C GLU A 61 -11.19 -6.28 7.93
N SER A 62 -10.90 -7.35 7.20
CA SER A 62 -9.73 -8.21 7.40
C SER A 62 -8.97 -8.45 6.11
N ARG A 63 -7.64 -8.53 6.19
CA ARG A 63 -6.77 -8.82 5.03
C ARG A 63 -7.07 -10.18 4.41
N ALA A 64 -7.58 -11.12 5.21
CA ALA A 64 -8.00 -12.45 4.76
C ALA A 64 -9.18 -12.40 3.78
N ASP A 65 -10.08 -11.41 3.89
CA ASP A 65 -11.22 -11.25 3.00
C ASP A 65 -10.81 -10.81 1.59
N ILE A 66 -9.62 -10.24 1.43
CA ILE A 66 -9.08 -9.89 0.10
C ILE A 66 -8.98 -11.12 -0.81
N ASP A 67 -8.72 -12.30 -0.26
CA ASP A 67 -8.62 -13.54 -1.04
C ASP A 67 -9.99 -14.07 -1.50
N ARG A 68 -11.06 -13.64 -0.81
CA ARG A 68 -12.44 -14.07 -1.08
C ARG A 68 -13.19 -13.13 -2.00
N ASP A 69 -12.72 -11.89 -2.12
CA ASP A 69 -13.34 -10.85 -2.94
C ASP A 69 -12.44 -10.44 -4.12
N ILE A 70 -12.91 -10.73 -5.33
CA ILE A 70 -12.25 -10.39 -6.59
C ILE A 70 -12.10 -8.87 -6.76
N HIS A 71 -13.05 -8.09 -6.22
CA HIS A 71 -12.98 -6.64 -6.22
C HIS A 71 -11.83 -6.16 -5.32
N ALA A 72 -11.78 -6.63 -4.08
CA ALA A 72 -10.70 -6.31 -3.15
C ALA A 72 -9.32 -6.69 -3.72
N GLU A 73 -9.21 -7.86 -4.35
CA GLU A 73 -7.99 -8.26 -5.04
C GLU A 73 -7.59 -7.28 -6.15
N SER A 74 -8.55 -6.86 -6.97
CA SER A 74 -8.31 -5.91 -8.08
C SER A 74 -7.83 -4.55 -7.56
N ILE A 75 -8.40 -4.08 -6.44
CA ILE A 75 -7.95 -2.85 -5.78
C ILE A 75 -6.53 -3.00 -5.23
N LEU A 76 -6.22 -4.11 -4.54
CA LEU A 76 -4.87 -4.38 -4.04
C LEU A 76 -3.84 -4.37 -5.18
N ARG A 77 -4.15 -5.03 -6.30
CA ARG A 77 -3.27 -5.02 -7.49
C ARG A 77 -3.05 -3.60 -8.01
N ARG A 78 -4.08 -2.76 -8.02
CA ARG A 78 -3.97 -1.34 -8.43
C ARG A 78 -3.08 -0.54 -7.47
N ILE A 79 -3.22 -0.74 -6.16
CA ILE A 79 -2.37 -0.09 -5.14
C ILE A 79 -0.90 -0.50 -5.35
N VAL A 80 -0.64 -1.80 -5.56
CA VAL A 80 0.72 -2.30 -5.81
C VAL A 80 1.31 -1.72 -7.10
N ALA A 81 0.52 -1.61 -8.17
CA ALA A 81 0.96 -1.02 -9.43
C ALA A 81 1.29 0.48 -9.27
N ASP A 82 0.47 1.23 -8.55
CA ASP A 82 0.70 2.65 -8.25
C ASP A 82 1.95 2.85 -7.39
N TYR A 83 2.11 2.04 -6.34
CA TYR A 83 3.32 2.00 -5.53
C TYR A 83 4.56 1.70 -6.38
N SER A 84 4.52 0.68 -7.26
CA SER A 84 5.66 0.35 -8.12
C SER A 84 5.98 1.49 -9.10
N ALA A 85 4.98 2.18 -9.63
CA ALA A 85 5.18 3.35 -10.49
C ALA A 85 5.83 4.51 -9.72
N TRP A 86 5.37 4.78 -8.49
CA TRP A 86 5.97 5.76 -7.59
C TRP A 86 7.40 5.39 -7.21
N GLU A 87 7.64 4.13 -6.86
CA GLU A 87 8.95 3.61 -6.47
C GLU A 87 9.97 3.78 -7.60
N ARG A 88 9.58 3.49 -8.85
CA ARG A 88 10.39 3.77 -10.05
C ARG A 88 10.64 5.25 -10.28
N ARG A 89 9.71 6.13 -9.93
CA ARG A 89 9.91 7.59 -10.03
C ARG A 89 10.93 8.05 -8.98
N GLN A 90 10.83 7.54 -7.76
CA GLN A 90 11.81 7.80 -6.71
C GLN A 90 13.21 7.26 -7.07
N ALA A 91 13.29 6.06 -7.65
CA ALA A 91 14.55 5.46 -8.09
C ALA A 91 15.23 6.20 -9.26
N ARG A 92 14.46 6.96 -10.05
CA ARG A 92 15.00 7.79 -11.16
C ARG A 92 15.25 9.25 -10.77
N GLY A 93 14.78 9.66 -9.59
CA GLY A 93 14.89 11.02 -9.07
C GLY A 93 15.98 11.20 -8.01
N GLN A 94 16.80 10.16 -7.79
CA GLN A 94 18.11 10.26 -7.14
C GLN A 94 19.21 10.20 -8.18
#